data_AF-A0A1W9WSY2-F1
#
_entry.id   AF-A0A1W9WSY2-F1
#
_cell.length_a   1.000
_cell.length_b   1.000
_cell.length_c   1.000
_cell.angle_alpha   90.00
_cell.angle_beta   90.00
_cell.angle_gamma   90.00
#
_symmetry.space_group_name_H-M   'P 1'
#
loop_
_entity.id
_entity.type
_entity.pdbx_description
1 polymer ?
#
loop_
_entity_poly.entity_id
_entity_poly.type
_entity_poly.pdbx_seq_one_letter_code
_entity_poly.pdbx_strand_id
1 'polypeptide(L)'
;MITVVTADKAGSLKIGDNAYQLLQFHFHTPSEEAIHGKRTDMVIHLVHQNSQGELAVVALLLKTGDTTNPFIETLWNVMPKTPGKPEQHDVQIDINRLLPTGKNHYYTFAGSLTTPPCSEGVKWLVLKQMGTISPKQLAQYHEVYTENARPLQPLNGRQVLSSN
;
A
#
# COMPACT_ATOMS: atom_id res chain seq x y z
N MET A 1 11.20 -9.48 -3.90
CA MET A 1 10.74 -8.70 -5.08
C MET A 1 9.35 -8.16 -4.76
N ILE A 2 8.96 -7.00 -5.30
CA ILE A 2 7.66 -6.38 -5.01
C ILE A 2 6.80 -6.39 -6.26
N THR A 3 5.51 -6.66 -6.10
CA THR A 3 4.53 -6.57 -7.18
C THR A 3 4.15 -5.11 -7.41
N VAL A 4 4.57 -4.51 -8.51
CA VAL A 4 4.20 -3.12 -8.85
C VAL A 4 3.06 -3.14 -9.87
N VAL A 5 1.96 -2.45 -9.56
CA VAL A 5 0.82 -2.28 -10.45
C VAL A 5 0.71 -0.80 -10.83
N THR A 6 0.82 -0.52 -12.12
CA THR A 6 0.56 0.80 -12.71
C THR A 6 -0.83 0.80 -13.36
N ALA A 7 -1.60 1.86 -13.15
CA ALA A 7 -2.91 2.02 -13.77
C ALA A 7 -3.04 3.39 -14.42
N ASP A 8 -3.59 3.43 -15.62
CA ASP A 8 -3.85 4.69 -16.32
C ASP A 8 -5.05 5.41 -15.68
N LYS A 9 -4.93 6.73 -15.51
CA LYS A 9 -6.00 7.59 -14.94
C LYS A 9 -6.45 7.15 -13.54
N ALA A 10 -5.53 6.67 -12.71
CA ALA A 10 -5.82 6.08 -11.41
C ALA A 10 -6.27 7.08 -10.31
N GLY A 11 -6.44 8.36 -10.65
CA GLY A 11 -6.90 9.39 -9.73
C GLY A 11 -5.77 10.07 -8.95
N SER A 12 -6.17 10.86 -7.95
CA SER A 12 -5.23 11.64 -7.14
C SER A 12 -5.64 11.73 -5.67
N LEU A 13 -4.65 11.90 -4.82
CA LEU A 13 -4.78 12.23 -3.40
C LEU A 13 -4.60 13.74 -3.21
N LYS A 14 -5.49 14.39 -2.46
CA LYS A 14 -5.33 15.79 -2.06
C LYS A 14 -4.87 15.89 -0.61
N ILE A 15 -3.78 16.61 -0.36
CA ILE A 15 -3.24 16.90 0.98
C ILE A 15 -3.09 18.41 1.12
N GLY A 16 -3.93 19.03 1.94
CA GLY A 16 -4.06 20.49 1.94
C GLY A 16 -4.53 20.96 0.57
N ASP A 17 -3.81 21.90 -0.03
CA ASP A 17 -4.08 22.38 -1.40
C ASP A 17 -3.32 21.61 -2.49
N ASN A 18 -2.41 20.71 -2.11
CA ASN A 18 -1.56 19.99 -3.05
C ASN A 18 -2.24 18.70 -3.54
N ALA A 19 -2.23 18.50 -4.86
CA ALA A 19 -2.66 17.27 -5.50
C ALA A 19 -1.45 16.35 -5.78
N TYR A 20 -1.56 15.09 -5.38
CA TYR A 20 -0.59 14.03 -5.63
C TYR A 20 -1.23 12.98 -6.54
N GLN A 21 -0.74 12.81 -7.76
CA GLN A 21 -1.24 11.83 -8.72
C GLN A 21 -0.78 10.43 -8.31
N LEU A 22 -1.68 9.44 -8.37
CA LEU A 22 -1.32 8.04 -8.13
C LEU A 22 -0.43 7.54 -9.28
N LEU A 23 0.77 7.08 -8.96
CA LEU A 23 1.72 6.54 -9.93
C LEU A 23 1.57 5.03 -10.05
N GLN A 24 1.50 4.36 -8.91
CA GLN A 24 1.46 2.90 -8.79
C GLN A 24 0.99 2.49 -7.40
N PHE A 25 0.60 1.24 -7.26
CA PHE A 25 0.46 0.61 -5.95
C PHE A 25 1.10 -0.78 -5.94
N HIS A 26 1.41 -1.25 -4.74
CA HIS A 26 2.08 -2.54 -4.53
C HIS A 26 1.76 -3.14 -3.17
N PHE A 27 2.17 -4.39 -2.98
CA PHE A 27 1.86 -5.20 -1.81
C PHE A 27 3.13 -5.62 -1.07
N HIS A 28 3.05 -5.62 0.26
CA HIS A 28 4.04 -6.27 1.12
C HIS A 28 3.39 -7.24 2.08
N THR A 29 4.08 -8.36 2.34
CA THR A 29 3.70 -9.34 3.36
C THR A 29 4.93 -9.77 4.18
N PRO A 30 4.84 -9.77 5.53
CA PRO A 30 3.80 -9.11 6.34
C PRO A 30 3.75 -7.59 6.11
N SER A 31 2.92 -6.83 6.83
CA SER A 31 2.96 -5.37 6.72
C SER A 31 4.33 -4.80 7.09
N GLU A 32 4.76 -3.72 6.42
CA GLU A 32 6.01 -3.05 6.77
C GLU A 32 5.84 -2.18 8.02
N GLU A 33 4.74 -1.46 8.11
CA GLU A 33 4.34 -0.68 9.28
C GLU A 33 3.83 -1.58 10.41
N ALA A 34 3.98 -1.09 11.63
CA ALA A 34 3.42 -1.71 12.82
C ALA A 34 2.66 -0.66 13.64
N ILE A 35 1.46 -1.00 14.08
CA ILE A 35 0.67 -0.17 15.00
C ILE A 35 0.84 -0.75 16.41
N HIS A 36 1.34 0.05 17.34
CA HIS A 36 1.68 -0.39 18.70
C HIS A 36 2.63 -1.61 18.73
N GLY A 37 3.60 -1.65 17.80
CA GLY A 37 4.57 -2.73 17.68
C GLY A 37 4.05 -4.00 16.99
N LYS A 38 2.78 -4.04 16.57
CA LYS A 38 2.18 -5.19 15.90
C LYS A 38 2.02 -4.95 14.40
N ARG A 39 2.58 -5.86 13.59
CA ARG A 39 2.36 -5.95 12.14
C ARG A 39 1.05 -6.67 11.83
N THR A 40 0.50 -6.38 10.65
CA THR A 40 -0.63 -7.10 10.05
C THR A 40 -0.15 -8.05 8.96
N ASP A 41 -1.06 -8.85 8.41
CA ASP A 41 -0.72 -9.94 7.49
C ASP A 41 -0.23 -9.46 6.13
N MET A 42 -0.70 -8.29 5.69
CA MET A 42 -0.28 -7.63 4.45
C MET A 42 -0.49 -6.12 4.54
N VAL A 43 0.17 -5.35 3.67
CA VAL A 43 -0.11 -3.92 3.44
C VAL A 43 -0.13 -3.63 1.95
N ILE A 44 -0.98 -2.68 1.56
CA ILE A 44 -0.97 -2.08 0.23
C ILE A 44 -0.42 -0.66 0.34
N HIS A 45 0.60 -0.35 -0.44
CA HIS A 45 1.14 1.00 -0.57
C HIS A 45 0.69 1.62 -1.88
N LEU A 46 -0.02 2.74 -1.79
CA LEU A 46 -0.42 3.56 -2.93
C LEU A 46 0.53 4.75 -3.01
N VAL A 47 1.37 4.79 -4.04
CA VAL A 47 2.45 5.77 -4.18
C VAL A 47 2.01 6.89 -5.11
N HIS A 48 2.01 8.11 -4.57
CA HIS A 48 1.58 9.31 -5.26
C HIS A 48 2.71 10.33 -5.37
N GLN A 49 2.63 11.20 -6.37
CA GLN A 49 3.59 12.29 -6.58
C GLN A 49 2.89 13.57 -6.99
N ASN A 50 3.31 14.72 -6.44
CA ASN A 50 2.83 16.04 -6.88
C ASN A 50 3.65 16.62 -8.03
N SER A 51 3.26 17.79 -8.54
CA SER A 51 3.96 18.44 -9.67
C SER A 51 5.37 18.91 -9.34
N GLN A 52 5.76 18.97 -8.07
CA GLN A 52 7.11 19.28 -7.59
C GLN A 52 7.99 18.03 -7.42
N GLY A 53 7.44 16.83 -7.64
CA GLY A 53 8.16 15.56 -7.50
C GLY A 53 8.15 14.99 -6.08
N GLU A 54 7.48 15.64 -5.13
CA GLU A 54 7.37 15.16 -3.75
C GLU A 54 6.45 13.94 -3.66
N LEU A 55 6.83 12.97 -2.84
CA LEU A 55 6.10 11.70 -2.71
C LEU A 55 5.17 11.69 -1.50
N ALA A 56 3.99 11.10 -1.70
CA ALA A 56 3.07 10.73 -0.63
C ALA A 56 2.63 9.27 -0.78
N VAL A 57 2.71 8.49 0.30
CA VAL A 57 2.30 7.08 0.31
C VAL A 57 1.14 6.89 1.26
N VAL A 58 0.04 6.32 0.74
CA VAL A 58 -1.07 5.83 1.55
C VAL A 58 -0.84 4.35 1.81
N ALA A 59 -0.81 3.94 3.07
CA ALA A 59 -0.67 2.56 3.48
C ALA A 59 -2.01 2.03 4.02
N LEU A 60 -2.58 1.04 3.33
CA LEU A 60 -3.74 0.28 3.82
C LEU A 60 -3.27 -1.06 4.38
N LEU A 61 -3.26 -1.15 5.71
CA LEU A 61 -2.98 -2.41 6.41
C LEU A 61 -4.14 -3.39 6.20
N LEU A 62 -3.81 -4.65 5.93
CA LEU A 62 -4.76 -5.74 5.74
C LEU A 62 -4.57 -6.78 6.83
N LYS A 63 -5.69 -7.19 7.43
CA LYS A 63 -5.76 -8.33 8.34
C LYS A 63 -6.49 -9.48 7.67
N THR A 64 -6.11 -10.71 8.01
CA THR A 64 -6.86 -11.88 7.59
C THR A 64 -8.29 -11.85 8.18
N GLY A 65 -9.28 -12.13 7.34
CA GLY A 65 -10.69 -12.22 7.72
C GLY A 65 -11.43 -13.29 6.93
N ASP A 66 -12.70 -13.52 7.25
CA ASP A 66 -13.45 -14.68 6.74
C ASP A 66 -13.94 -14.51 5.29
N THR A 67 -13.90 -13.29 4.75
CA THR A 67 -14.45 -12.96 3.42
C THR A 67 -13.37 -12.64 2.40
N THR A 68 -13.57 -13.11 1.18
CA THR A 68 -12.77 -12.73 0.00
C THR A 68 -12.91 -11.24 -0.26
N ASN A 69 -11.79 -10.56 -0.44
CA ASN A 69 -11.76 -9.16 -0.88
C ASN A 69 -11.93 -9.10 -2.41
N PRO A 70 -13.04 -8.57 -2.95
CA PRO A 70 -13.31 -8.62 -4.38
C PRO A 70 -12.30 -7.82 -5.23
N PHE A 71 -11.74 -6.74 -4.68
CA PHE A 71 -10.74 -5.95 -5.40
C PHE A 71 -9.43 -6.73 -5.55
N ILE A 72 -8.97 -7.35 -4.46
CA ILE A 72 -7.76 -8.20 -4.48
C ILE A 72 -7.96 -9.41 -5.38
N GLU A 73 -9.17 -10.01 -5.39
CA GLU A 73 -9.49 -11.14 -6.26
C GLU A 73 -9.30 -10.79 -7.74
N THR A 74 -9.80 -9.63 -8.17
CA THR A 74 -9.61 -9.13 -9.53
C THR A 74 -8.12 -9.04 -9.90
N LEU A 75 -7.29 -8.56 -8.98
CA LEU A 75 -5.84 -8.48 -9.20
C LEU A 75 -5.16 -9.85 -9.21
N TRP A 76 -5.59 -10.77 -8.34
CA TRP A 76 -4.98 -12.09 -8.20
C TRP A 76 -5.27 -12.98 -9.42
N ASN A 77 -6.40 -12.76 -10.09
CA ASN A 77 -6.75 -13.43 -11.35
C ASN A 77 -5.79 -13.10 -12.50
N VAL A 78 -5.11 -11.96 -12.44
CA VAL A 78 -4.13 -11.50 -13.44
C VAL A 78 -2.74 -11.34 -12.84
N MET A 79 -2.49 -11.88 -11.65
CA MET A 79 -1.20 -11.78 -11.01
C MET A 79 -0.15 -12.58 -11.80
N PRO A 80 0.98 -11.96 -12.19
CA PRO A 80 2.04 -12.66 -12.92
C PRO A 80 2.54 -13.85 -12.12
N LYS A 81 2.60 -15.04 -12.74
CA LYS A 81 3.09 -16.27 -12.08
C LYS A 81 4.61 -16.33 -11.97
N THR A 82 5.30 -15.50 -12.75
CA THR A 82 6.77 -15.41 -12.73
C THR A 82 7.17 -14.01 -12.24
N PRO A 83 7.71 -13.90 -11.01
CA PRO A 83 8.16 -12.62 -10.48
C PRO A 83 9.17 -11.93 -11.41
N GLY A 84 8.99 -10.63 -11.63
CA GLY A 84 9.98 -9.77 -12.29
C GLY A 84 9.81 -9.67 -13.80
N LYS A 85 8.82 -10.36 -14.36
CA LYS A 85 8.40 -10.19 -15.75
C LYS A 85 7.15 -9.29 -15.77
N PRO A 86 7.24 -8.04 -16.27
CA PRO A 86 6.07 -7.19 -16.42
C PRO A 86 5.06 -7.84 -17.38
N GLU A 87 3.78 -7.80 -17.00
CA GLU A 87 2.66 -8.22 -17.83
C GLU A 87 1.63 -7.09 -17.91
N GLN A 88 0.99 -6.94 -19.07
CA GLN A 88 -0.06 -5.96 -19.29
C GLN A 88 -1.39 -6.69 -19.41
N HIS A 89 -2.39 -6.21 -18.68
CA HIS A 89 -3.74 -6.77 -18.68
C HIS A 89 -4.77 -5.67 -18.88
N ASP A 90 -5.81 -5.96 -19.66
CA ASP A 90 -6.98 -5.08 -19.80
C ASP A 90 -7.97 -5.39 -18.68
N VAL A 91 -7.69 -4.83 -17.49
CA VAL A 91 -8.52 -5.00 -16.30
C VAL A 91 -8.93 -3.63 -15.78
N GLN A 92 -10.23 -3.43 -15.63
CA GLN A 92 -10.77 -2.23 -15.01
C GLN A 92 -10.74 -2.37 -13.49
N ILE A 93 -10.01 -1.47 -12.84
CA ILE A 93 -9.96 -1.36 -11.38
C ILE A 93 -10.41 0.03 -10.95
N ASP A 94 -11.14 0.09 -9.84
CA ASP A 94 -11.45 1.34 -9.15
C ASP A 94 -10.74 1.32 -7.80
N ILE A 95 -9.69 2.14 -7.67
CA ILE A 95 -8.86 2.24 -6.47
C ILE A 95 -9.69 2.63 -5.24
N ASN A 96 -10.80 3.37 -5.41
CA ASN A 96 -11.66 3.75 -4.29
C ASN A 96 -12.32 2.53 -3.64
N ARG A 97 -12.48 1.41 -4.36
CA ARG A 97 -13.01 0.15 -3.79
C ARG A 97 -12.03 -0.54 -2.84
N LEU A 98 -10.75 -0.15 -2.87
CA LEU A 98 -9.76 -0.61 -1.92
C LEU A 98 -9.86 0.14 -0.59
N LEU A 99 -10.18 1.43 -0.64
CA LEU A 99 -10.16 2.30 0.52
C LEU A 99 -11.36 2.01 1.43
N PRO A 100 -11.18 2.07 2.76
CA PRO A 100 -12.30 1.98 3.68
C PRO A 100 -13.33 3.09 3.42
N THR A 101 -14.60 2.77 3.65
CA THR A 101 -15.69 3.72 3.48
C THR A 101 -15.80 4.65 4.70
N GLY A 102 -16.12 5.92 4.45
CA GLY A 102 -16.31 6.92 5.51
C GLY A 102 -15.08 7.80 5.76
N LYS A 103 -14.97 8.35 6.98
CA LYS A 103 -13.84 9.21 7.36
C LYS A 103 -12.61 8.35 7.59
N ASN A 104 -11.70 8.38 6.63
CA ASN A 104 -10.43 7.68 6.72
C ASN A 104 -9.48 8.40 7.67
N HIS A 105 -9.51 8.01 8.94
CA HIS A 105 -8.50 8.45 9.91
C HIS A 105 -7.16 7.75 9.66
N TYR A 106 -6.05 8.45 9.89
CA TYR A 106 -4.71 7.95 9.59
C TYR A 106 -3.67 8.42 10.61
N TYR A 107 -2.54 7.74 10.63
CA TYR A 107 -1.29 8.24 11.20
C TYR A 107 -0.45 8.87 10.09
N THR A 108 0.29 9.94 10.39
CA THR A 108 1.18 10.57 9.41
C THR A 108 2.53 10.96 10.00
N PHE A 109 3.57 10.81 9.18
CA PHE A 109 4.95 11.15 9.51
C PHE A 109 5.76 11.36 8.22
N ALA A 110 6.89 12.07 8.34
CA ALA A 110 7.90 12.12 7.30
C ALA A 110 8.80 10.89 7.39
N GLY A 111 9.00 10.20 6.27
CA GLY A 111 9.77 8.96 6.18
C GLY A 111 10.53 8.85 4.86
N SER A 112 10.77 7.60 4.46
CA SER A 112 11.49 7.25 3.24
C SER A 112 10.71 6.25 2.41
N LEU A 113 11.21 5.95 1.21
CA LEU A 113 10.89 4.70 0.53
C LEU A 113 11.36 3.51 1.38
N THR A 114 10.63 2.40 1.33
CA THR A 114 10.98 1.15 2.01
C THR A 114 11.85 0.24 1.15
N THR A 115 12.09 0.62 -0.10
CA THR A 115 12.96 -0.05 -1.07
C THR A 115 14.15 0.82 -1.44
N PRO A 116 15.30 0.23 -1.82
CA PRO A 116 16.43 0.97 -2.36
C PRO A 116 16.00 1.91 -3.51
N PRO A 117 16.50 3.16 -3.55
CA PRO A 117 17.60 3.71 -2.75
C PRO A 117 17.18 4.26 -1.37
N CYS A 118 16.00 3.94 -0.87
CA CYS A 118 15.49 4.37 0.44
C CYS A 118 15.41 5.90 0.57
N SER A 119 15.11 6.62 -0.52
CA SER A 119 15.04 8.08 -0.54
C SER A 119 14.09 8.62 0.54
N GLU A 120 14.56 9.60 1.30
CA GLU A 120 13.78 10.30 2.33
C GLU A 120 12.87 11.39 1.73
N GLY A 121 12.11 12.09 2.59
CA GLY A 121 11.20 13.16 2.17
C GLY A 121 9.82 12.64 1.73
N VAL A 122 9.51 11.37 2.02
CA VAL A 122 8.21 10.76 1.70
C VAL A 122 7.20 11.06 2.79
N LYS A 123 6.03 11.61 2.43
CA LYS A 123 4.91 11.81 3.35
C LYS A 123 4.12 10.51 3.48
N TRP A 124 4.11 9.92 4.67
CA TRP A 124 3.35 8.69 4.94
C TRP A 124 1.98 8.99 5.52
N LEU A 125 0.96 8.27 5.06
CA LEU A 125 -0.40 8.26 5.59
C LEU A 125 -0.83 6.80 5.81
N VAL A 126 -0.72 6.31 7.05
CA VAL A 126 -1.09 4.93 7.41
C VAL A 126 -2.53 4.93 7.90
N LEU A 127 -3.44 4.30 7.15
CA LEU A 127 -4.85 4.26 7.49
C LEU A 127 -5.07 3.47 8.78
N LYS A 128 -5.87 4.04 9.70
CA LYS A 128 -6.23 3.37 10.98
C LYS A 128 -7.23 2.23 10.75
N GLN A 129 -8.16 2.43 9.83
CA GLN A 129 -9.11 1.40 9.44
C GLN A 129 -8.42 0.43 8.49
N MET A 130 -8.31 -0.82 8.94
CA MET A 130 -7.69 -1.90 8.18
C MET A 130 -8.67 -2.47 7.16
N GLY A 131 -8.15 -2.87 6.00
CA GLY A 131 -8.86 -3.73 5.07
C GLY A 131 -8.80 -5.19 5.50
N THR A 132 -9.49 -6.05 4.75
CA THR A 132 -9.47 -7.50 4.95
C THR A 132 -8.93 -8.22 3.71
N ILE A 133 -8.31 -9.38 3.95
CA ILE A 133 -7.92 -10.34 2.93
C ILE A 133 -8.28 -11.74 3.43
N SER A 134 -8.74 -12.65 2.57
CA SER A 134 -9.05 -14.02 3.04
C SER A 134 -7.77 -14.86 3.21
N PRO A 135 -7.76 -15.90 4.05
CA PRO A 135 -6.62 -16.81 4.16
C PRO A 135 -6.21 -17.40 2.80
N LYS A 136 -7.19 -17.71 1.94
CA LYS A 136 -6.97 -18.25 0.60
C LYS A 136 -6.26 -17.24 -0.31
N GLN A 137 -6.66 -15.97 -0.28
CA GLN A 137 -6.03 -14.91 -1.07
C GLN A 137 -4.59 -14.65 -0.61
N LEU A 138 -4.37 -14.64 0.71
CA LEU A 138 -3.02 -14.49 1.26
C LEU A 138 -2.12 -15.67 0.84
N ALA A 139 -2.62 -16.90 0.95
CA ALA A 139 -1.90 -18.10 0.51
C ALA A 139 -1.56 -18.06 -0.99
N GLN A 140 -2.52 -17.66 -1.84
CA GLN A 140 -2.29 -17.52 -3.28
C GLN A 140 -1.18 -16.49 -3.61
N TYR A 141 -1.08 -15.41 -2.84
CA TYR A 141 0.04 -14.47 -3.00
C TYR A 141 1.39 -15.12 -2.66
N HIS A 142 1.43 -15.88 -1.57
CA HIS A 142 2.62 -16.58 -1.11
C HIS A 142 3.09 -17.73 -2.00
N GLU A 143 2.22 -18.27 -2.87
CA GLU A 143 2.63 -19.23 -3.90
C GLU A 143 3.58 -18.61 -4.94
N VAL A 144 3.53 -17.28 -5.11
CA VAL A 144 4.29 -16.57 -6.13
C VAL A 144 5.36 -15.66 -5.52
N TYR A 145 5.06 -14.99 -4.40
CA TYR A 145 5.92 -14.00 -3.78
C TYR A 145 6.28 -14.40 -2.34
N THR A 146 7.57 -14.42 -2.04
CA THR A 146 8.06 -14.58 -0.66
C THR A 146 7.81 -13.31 0.16
N GLU A 147 7.98 -13.41 1.48
CA GLU A 147 8.00 -12.24 2.35
C GLU A 147 8.98 -11.18 1.83
N ASN A 148 8.53 -9.93 1.81
CA ASN A 148 9.23 -8.81 1.18
C ASN A 148 9.16 -7.54 2.04
N ALA A 149 8.86 -7.69 3.33
CA ALA A 149 8.73 -6.58 4.27
C ALA A 149 10.10 -6.18 4.85
N ARG A 150 10.53 -4.93 4.64
CA ARG A 150 11.69 -4.34 5.32
C ARG A 150 11.46 -4.37 6.84
N PRO A 151 12.50 -4.59 7.67
CA PRO A 151 12.39 -4.48 9.12
C PRO A 151 11.98 -3.07 9.58
N LEU A 152 11.33 -2.99 10.74
CA LEU A 152 11.02 -1.71 11.39
C LEU A 152 12.29 -0.90 11.61
N GLN A 153 12.20 0.41 11.39
CA GLN A 153 13.31 1.34 11.58
C GLN A 153 13.06 2.21 12.82
N PRO A 154 14.11 2.65 13.53
CA PRO A 154 13.95 3.55 14.68
C PRO A 154 13.19 4.84 14.31
N LEU A 155 12.31 5.31 15.20
CA LEU A 155 11.64 6.60 15.02
C LEU A 155 12.62 7.77 15.06
N ASN A 156 13.74 7.62 15.79
CA ASN A 156 14.66 8.70 16.11
C ASN A 156 13.88 9.88 16.74
N GLY A 157 14.14 11.11 16.31
CA GLY A 157 13.43 12.30 16.80
C GLY A 157 12.06 12.56 16.15
N ARG A 158 11.57 11.68 15.27
CA ARG A 158 10.32 11.91 14.53
C ARG A 158 9.11 11.69 15.43
N GLN A 159 8.12 12.56 15.29
CA GLN A 159 6.79 12.37 15.88
C GLN A 159 5.86 11.73 14.85
N VAL A 160 5.03 10.80 15.32
CA VAL A 160 3.91 10.26 14.53
C VAL A 160 2.66 11.03 14.92
N LEU A 161 2.09 11.76 13.97
CA LEU A 161 0.84 12.49 14.17
C LEU A 161 -0.34 11.58 13.86
N SER A 162 -1.49 11.88 14.46
CA SER A 162 -2.74 11.14 14.27
C SER A 162 -3.81 12.12 13.81
N SER A 163 -4.53 11.78 12.74
CA SER A 163 -5.71 12.56 12.35
C SER A 163 -6.84 12.38 13.36
N ASN A 164 -7.54 13.48 13.63
CA ASN A 164 -8.79 13.50 14.40
C ASN A 164 -9.94 12.87 13.63
#